data_AF-A0A815Y0Q5-F1
#
_entry.id   AF-A0A815Y0Q5-F1
#
_cell.length_a   1.000
_cell.length_b   1.000
_cell.length_c   1.000
_cell.angle_alpha   90.00
_cell.angle_beta   90.00
_cell.angle_gamma   90.00
#
_symmetry.space_group_name_H-M   'P 1'
#
loop_
_entity.id
_entity.type
_entity.pdbx_description
1 polymer ?
#
loop_
_entity_poly.entity_id
_entity_poly.type
_entity_poly.pdbx_seq_one_letter_code
_entity_poly.pdbx_strand_id
1 'polypeptide(L)'
;MKMQKEILPSKHPQFIMIHSNIAAVYEKLKEYTLALEHYIIAFNIAKQQSSTLMHPKLIELQKNIEIVKLKLTVQEFHLSLTSSS
;
A
#
# COMPACT_ATOMS: atom_id res chain seq x y z
N MET A 1 37.97 -10.89 9.78
CA MET A 1 36.98 -10.25 8.88
C MET A 1 36.21 -11.35 8.18
N LYS A 2 34.90 -11.48 8.46
CA LYS A 2 34.05 -12.45 7.76
C LYS A 2 33.46 -11.78 6.53
N MET A 3 33.61 -12.49 5.42
CA MET A 3 33.16 -12.24 4.06
C MET A 3 31.87 -11.42 4.00
N GLN A 4 31.85 -10.47 3.07
CA GLN A 4 30.65 -9.80 2.58
C GLN A 4 29.57 -10.87 2.43
N LYS A 5 28.62 -10.88 3.37
CA LYS A 5 27.35 -11.55 3.15
C LYS A 5 26.84 -10.92 1.88
N GLU A 6 26.80 -11.71 0.82
CA GLU A 6 25.96 -11.47 -0.34
C GLU A 6 24.75 -10.72 0.17
N ILE A 7 24.60 -9.48 -0.31
CA ILE A 7 23.38 -8.73 -0.12
C ILE A 7 22.35 -9.61 -0.82
N LEU A 8 21.77 -10.55 -0.08
CA LEU A 8 20.47 -11.10 -0.39
C LEU A 8 19.69 -9.84 -0.77
N PRO A 9 19.05 -9.77 -1.94
CA PRO A 9 18.12 -8.70 -2.26
C PRO A 9 16.94 -8.85 -1.29
N SER A 10 17.22 -8.62 -0.02
CA SER A 10 16.31 -8.60 1.09
C SER A 10 15.45 -7.43 0.69
N LYS A 11 14.18 -7.72 0.43
CA LYS A 11 13.14 -6.79 0.04
C LYS A 11 13.03 -5.72 1.13
N HIS A 12 13.99 -4.81 1.22
CA HIS A 12 14.30 -4.04 2.43
C HIS A 12 13.05 -3.29 2.91
N PRO A 13 12.87 -3.09 4.23
CA PRO A 13 11.74 -2.31 4.78
C PRO A 13 11.52 -0.94 4.11
N GLN A 14 12.55 -0.40 3.46
CA GLN A 14 12.48 0.78 2.60
C GLN A 14 11.43 0.66 1.49
N PHE A 15 11.25 -0.50 0.86
CA PHE A 15 10.24 -0.71 -0.19
C PHE A 15 8.82 -0.54 0.35
N ILE A 16 8.55 -1.02 1.58
CA ILE A 16 7.24 -0.83 2.23
C ILE A 16 6.97 0.67 2.37
N MET A 17 7.95 1.44 2.84
CA MET A 17 7.84 2.88 3.03
C MET A 17 7.67 3.63 1.71
N ILE A 18 8.46 3.29 0.67
CA ILE A 18 8.36 3.90 -0.66
C ILE A 18 6.97 3.70 -1.24
N HIS A 19 6.47 2.46 -1.27
CA HIS A 19 5.14 2.18 -1.82
C HIS A 19 4.03 2.83 -0.98
N SER A 20 4.16 2.86 0.35
CA SER A 20 3.21 3.55 1.23
C SER A 20 3.14 5.05 0.96
N ASN A 21 4.30 5.69 0.72
CA ASN A 21 4.36 7.12 0.42
C ASN A 21 3.79 7.43 -0.96
N ILE A 22 4.09 6.61 -1.97
CA ILE A 22 3.50 6.75 -3.31
C ILE A 22 1.97 6.60 -3.23
N ALA A 23 1.49 5.60 -2.49
CA ALA A 23 0.06 5.41 -2.28
C ALA A 23 -0.60 6.64 -1.62
N ALA A 24 0.04 7.21 -0.60
CA ALA A 24 -0.44 8.43 0.06
C ALA A 24 -0.45 9.65 -0.87
N VAL A 25 0.50 9.74 -1.81
CA VAL A 25 0.48 10.79 -2.85
C VAL A 25 -0.71 10.59 -3.79
N TYR A 26 -0.92 9.39 -4.32
CA TYR A 26 -2.08 9.10 -5.18
C TYR A 26 -3.41 9.29 -4.45
N GLU A 27 -3.48 8.96 -3.16
CA GLU A 27 -4.64 9.21 -2.32
C GLU A 27 -4.96 10.71 -2.22
N LYS A 28 -3.94 11.57 -2.09
CA LYS A 28 -4.10 13.03 -2.12
C LYS A 28 -4.52 13.55 -3.50
N LEU A 29 -4.07 12.89 -4.57
CA LEU A 29 -4.49 13.18 -5.95
C LEU A 29 -5.89 12.65 -6.28
N LYS A 30 -6.53 11.93 -5.35
CA LYS A 30 -7.81 11.22 -5.56
C LYS A 30 -7.74 10.14 -6.66
N GLU A 31 -6.54 9.66 -6.95
CA GLU A 31 -6.30 8.53 -7.85
C GLU A 31 -6.35 7.23 -7.03
N TYR A 32 -7.53 6.91 -6.49
CA TYR A 32 -7.65 5.85 -5.47
C TYR A 32 -7.30 4.45 -5.98
N THR A 33 -7.48 4.17 -7.28
CA THR A 33 -7.08 2.89 -7.88
C THR A 33 -5.56 2.69 -7.79
N LEU A 34 -4.78 3.72 -8.14
CA LEU A 34 -3.31 3.68 -8.05
C LEU A 34 -2.85 3.69 -6.59
N ALA A 35 -3.52 4.45 -5.73
CA ALA A 35 -3.25 4.41 -4.28
C ALA A 35 -3.42 2.99 -3.72
N LEU A 36 -4.51 2.31 -4.09
CA LEU A 36 -4.81 0.96 -3.63
C LEU A 36 -3.75 -0.06 -4.09
N GLU A 37 -3.34 0.01 -5.36
CA GLU A 37 -2.29 -0.85 -5.92
C GLU A 37 -0.99 -0.74 -5.12
N HIS A 38 -0.51 0.49 -4.88
CA HIS A 38 0.72 0.72 -4.12
C HIS A 38 0.60 0.28 -2.65
N TYR A 39 -0.54 0.51 -1.98
CA TYR A 39 -0.73 0.00 -0.62
C TYR A 39 -0.75 -1.54 -0.56
N ILE A 40 -1.33 -2.23 -1.56
CA ILE A 40 -1.32 -3.70 -1.65
C ILE A 40 0.11 -4.23 -1.85
N ILE A 41 0.91 -3.58 -2.71
CA ILE A 41 2.31 -3.96 -2.89
C ILE A 41 3.07 -3.83 -1.56
N ALA A 42 2.93 -2.69 -0.86
CA ALA A 42 3.56 -2.48 0.44
C ALA A 42 3.13 -3.54 1.47
N PHE A 43 1.83 -3.89 1.49
CA PHE A 43 1.28 -4.92 2.37
C PHE A 43 1.86 -6.31 2.08
N ASN A 44 1.94 -6.70 0.80
CA ASN A 44 2.49 -7.99 0.40
C ASN A 44 3.98 -8.12 0.74
N ILE A 45 4.76 -7.06 0.56
CA ILE A 45 6.17 -7.03 0.97
C ILE A 45 6.27 -7.15 2.49
N ALA A 46 5.50 -6.35 3.24
CA ALA A 46 5.48 -6.41 4.70
C ALA A 46 5.10 -7.80 5.23
N LYS A 47 4.11 -8.45 4.60
CA LYS A 47 3.65 -9.79 4.97
C LYS A 47 4.70 -10.86 4.69
N GLN A 48 5.45 -10.74 3.59
CA GLN A 48 6.54 -11.66 3.25
C GLN A 48 7.77 -11.49 4.15
N GLN A 49 8.00 -10.28 4.69
CA GLN A 49 9.12 -10.01 5.59
C GLN A 49 8.83 -10.33 7.06
N SER A 50 7.58 -10.22 7.47
CA SER A 50 7.20 -10.42 8.87
C SER A 50 7.05 -11.91 9.15
N SER A 51 7.96 -12.47 9.96
CA SER A 51 7.79 -13.81 10.53
C SER A 51 6.69 -13.86 11.61
N THR A 52 6.14 -12.71 12.00
CA THR A 52 5.06 -12.58 12.98
C THR A 52 3.84 -11.85 12.41
N LEU A 53 2.65 -12.39 12.68
CA LEU A 53 1.38 -11.95 12.07
C LEU A 53 0.91 -10.56 12.56
N MET A 54 1.60 -9.93 13.52
CA MET A 54 1.14 -8.72 14.22
C MET A 54 2.21 -7.62 14.28
N HIS A 55 2.82 -7.27 13.14
CA HIS A 55 3.68 -6.08 13.07
C HIS A 55 2.82 -4.81 12.93
N PRO A 56 3.04 -3.74 13.72
CA PRO A 56 2.25 -2.49 13.65
C PRO A 56 2.08 -1.93 12.23
N LYS A 57 3.12 -2.10 11.39
CA LYS A 57 3.08 -1.68 9.98
C LYS A 57 2.04 -2.42 9.12
N LEU A 58 1.80 -3.71 9.37
CA LEU A 58 0.77 -4.47 8.66
C LEU A 58 -0.64 -3.98 9.01
N ILE A 59 -0.87 -3.67 10.29
CA ILE A 59 -2.15 -3.13 10.78
C ILE A 59 -2.41 -1.75 10.15
N GLU A 60 -1.38 -0.89 10.13
CA GLU A 60 -1.47 0.43 9.50
C GLU A 60 -1.80 0.32 7.99
N LEU A 61 -1.09 -0.55 7.27
CA LEU A 61 -1.33 -0.79 5.84
C LEU A 61 -2.73 -1.32 5.58
N GLN A 62 -3.21 -2.26 6.37
CA GLN A 62 -4.59 -2.77 6.26
C GLN A 62 -5.61 -1.65 6.46
N LYS A 63 -5.44 -0.82 7.49
CA LYS A 63 -6.31 0.33 7.73
C LYS A 63 -6.33 1.28 6.53
N ASN A 64 -5.17 1.60 5.97
CA ASN A 64 -5.09 2.50 4.82
C ASN A 64 -5.74 1.89 3.57
N ILE A 65 -5.57 0.60 3.34
CA ILE A 65 -6.24 -0.13 2.25
C ILE A 65 -7.75 -0.03 2.38
N GLU A 66 -8.30 -0.28 3.57
CA GLU A 66 -9.76 -0.21 3.79
C GLU A 66 -10.29 1.23 3.60
N ILE A 67 -9.56 2.24 4.07
CA ILE A 67 -9.93 3.65 3.85
C ILE A 67 -9.93 3.99 2.36
N VAL A 68 -8.91 3.58 1.60
CA VAL A 68 -8.84 3.86 0.17
C VAL A 68 -9.93 3.14 -0.61
N LYS A 69 -10.27 1.89 -0.25
CA LYS A 69 -11.40 1.18 -0.85
C LYS A 69 -12.72 1.92 -0.65
N LEU A 70 -12.99 2.40 0.57
CA LEU A 70 -14.19 3.20 0.84
C LEU A 70 -14.24 4.46 -0.01
N LYS A 71 -13.11 5.18 -0.12
CA LYS A 71 -12.99 6.38 -0.97
C LYS A 71 -13.21 6.08 -2.45
N LEU A 72 -12.66 4.97 -2.95
CA LEU A 72 -12.85 4.49 -4.31
C LEU A 72 -14.32 4.19 -4.59
N THR A 73 -14.99 3.43 -3.72
CA THR A 73 -16.42 3.12 -3.88
C THR A 73 -17.30 4.37 -3.90
N VAL A 74 -17.01 5.34 -3.02
CA VAL A 74 -17.74 6.63 -3.01
C VAL A 74 -17.51 7.40 -4.32
N GLN A 75 -16.29 7.40 -4.86
CA GLN A 75 -15.98 8.04 -6.14
C GLN A 75 -16.70 7.36 -7.31
N GLU A 76 -16.68 6.03 -7.37
CA GLU A 76 -17.39 5.26 -8.41
C GLU A 76 -18.90 5.50 -8.36
N PHE A 77 -19.47 5.55 -7.16
CA PHE A 77 -20.89 5.90 -6.96
C PHE A 77 -21.21 7.32 -7.43
N HIS A 78 -20.37 8.31 -7.12
CA HIS A 78 -20.58 9.67 -7.62
C HIS A 78 -20.49 9.72 -9.16
N LEU A 79 -19.51 9.03 -9.75
CA LEU A 79 -19.33 9.01 -11.20
C LEU A 79 -20.55 8.41 -11.92
N SER A 80 -21.14 7.33 -11.38
CA SER A 80 -22.31 6.68 -11.98
C SER A 80 -23.56 7.57 -12.01
N LEU A 81 -23.75 8.42 -10.99
CA LEU A 81 -24.81 9.42 -10.96
C LEU A 81 -24.61 10.49 -12.03
N THR A 82 -23.37 10.96 -12.21
CA THR A 82 -23.05 12.02 -13.17
C THR A 82 -22.98 11.55 -14.62
N SER A 83 -22.66 10.28 -14.87
CA SER A 83 -22.59 9.71 -16.22
C SER A 83 -23.95 9.30 -16.80
N SER A 84 -25.00 9.31 -15.96
CA SER A 84 -26.37 8.94 -16.34
C SER A 84 -27.25 10.15 -16.71
N SER A 85 -26.66 11.36 -16.78
CA SER A 85 -27.31 12.62 -17.15
C SER A 85 -26.78 13.14 -18.47
#